data_AF-A0A1V5JXE0-F1
#
_entry.id   AF-A0A1V5JXE0-F1
#
_cell.length_a   1.000
_cell.length_b   1.000
_cell.length_c   1.000
_cell.angle_alpha   90.00
_cell.angle_beta   90.00
_cell.angle_gamma   90.00
#
_symmetry.space_group_name_H-M   'P 1'
#
loop_
_entity.id
_entity.type
_entity.pdbx_description
1 polymer ?
#
loop_
_entity_poly.entity_id
_entity_poly.type
_entity_poly.pdbx_seq_one_letter_code
_entity_poly.pdbx_strand_id
1 'polypeptide(L)'
;MLLLPGYSRKSEVPGAETAALLFLGNLALLLLSSTTHLLTALLALEAFSFITVLLGGILRDRRSSEGAMKTFFLGLTASLFSLFGLALLFGATGKADIASLVSLSPSPLLKAGLLLFLFSFLFKFAMAPLHSWAPDLYQVAPAPLGAYLSTAPKVGIALFLLRLSPALTPLLPFLGAFVIVTVLWGNLCALRQEDLRRLAAYSSVAHSGYMALALLLPSPFRGNALLFYLTVYVIMNLSLFQALSLLPEGPELSPSLENLKGWGKDEPWIAGFLAFALLSLAGFPPTPGFLAKAILFLPALEKGLFLPVGAALLGTLISVAAYFRLFAPIYFSSGSTLKGGDRRGRALLALSSLLLLVLTLWPKGLTLLIKEVFSHV
;
A
#
# COMPACT_ATOMS: atom_id res chain seq x y z
N MET A 1 5.52 14.24 5.42
CA MET A 1 6.03 15.43 6.14
C MET A 1 4.95 16.48 6.40
N LEU A 2 4.12 16.84 5.42
CA LEU A 2 3.09 17.89 5.59
C LEU A 2 2.04 17.59 6.69
N LEU A 3 1.77 16.32 6.98
CA LEU A 3 0.77 15.91 7.99
C LEU A 3 1.32 15.89 9.43
N LEU A 4 2.64 15.97 9.63
CA LEU A 4 3.28 15.78 10.94
C LEU A 4 3.17 16.96 11.91
N PRO A 5 3.32 18.24 11.50
CA PRO A 5 3.43 19.34 12.47
C PRO A 5 2.15 19.59 13.29
N GLY A 6 0.98 19.38 12.69
CA GLY A 6 -0.31 19.50 13.39
C GLY A 6 -0.59 18.31 14.32
N TYR A 7 -0.04 17.14 13.98
CA TYR A 7 -0.25 15.89 14.70
C TYR A 7 0.71 15.74 15.89
N SER A 8 2.00 15.98 15.70
CA SER A 8 3.05 15.87 16.74
C SER A 8 2.77 16.74 17.97
N ARG A 9 2.11 17.91 17.79
CA ARG A 9 1.69 18.77 18.91
C ARG A 9 0.55 18.19 19.75
N LYS A 10 -0.24 17.26 19.21
CA LYS A 10 -1.43 16.69 19.86
C LYS A 10 -1.16 15.33 20.51
N SER A 11 -0.19 14.58 20.01
CA SER A 11 -0.09 13.13 20.25
C SER A 11 1.29 12.68 20.80
N GLU A 12 2.06 13.60 21.39
CA GLU A 12 3.39 13.34 21.98
C GLU A 12 4.41 12.64 21.05
N VAL A 13 4.18 12.65 19.74
CA VAL A 13 5.09 12.03 18.76
C VAL A 13 6.35 12.92 18.61
N PRO A 14 7.57 12.39 18.81
CA PRO A 14 8.82 13.14 18.66
C PRO A 14 9.00 13.66 17.22
N GLY A 15 8.91 14.99 17.04
CA GLY A 15 8.82 15.59 15.71
C GLY A 15 10.10 15.47 14.88
N ALA A 16 11.27 15.75 15.48
CA ALA A 16 12.54 15.80 14.77
C ALA A 16 13.03 14.40 14.36
N GLU A 17 12.95 13.44 15.28
CA GLU A 17 13.31 12.04 15.08
C GLU A 17 12.41 11.42 14.01
N THR A 18 11.11 11.68 14.07
CA THR A 18 10.17 11.20 13.06
C THR A 18 10.49 11.78 11.69
N ALA A 19 10.80 13.08 11.60
CA ALA A 19 11.16 13.72 10.34
C ALA A 19 12.46 13.12 9.75
N ALA A 20 13.48 12.89 10.60
CA ALA A 20 14.73 12.27 10.18
C ALA A 20 14.52 10.83 9.68
N LEU A 21 13.74 10.02 10.39
CA LEU A 21 13.39 8.66 9.99
C LEU A 21 12.62 8.63 8.66
N LEU A 22 11.67 9.54 8.45
CA LEU A 22 10.97 9.66 7.18
C LEU A 22 11.91 10.06 6.05
N PHE A 23 12.85 10.98 6.28
CA PHE A 23 13.83 11.38 5.28
C PHE A 23 14.73 10.19 4.87
N LEU A 24 15.31 9.50 5.85
CA LEU A 24 16.13 8.31 5.62
C LEU A 24 15.33 7.19 4.94
N GLY A 25 14.05 7.03 5.30
CA GLY A 25 13.20 6.01 4.70
C GLY A 25 12.93 6.30 3.22
N ASN A 26 12.70 7.56 2.86
CA ASN A 26 12.57 7.96 1.47
C ASN A 26 13.88 7.75 0.70
N LEU A 27 15.04 8.06 1.30
CA LEU A 27 16.34 7.80 0.67
C LEU A 27 16.54 6.31 0.36
N ALA A 28 16.21 5.43 1.32
CA ALA A 28 16.27 3.99 1.14
C ALA A 28 15.34 3.52 0.00
N LEU A 29 14.11 4.02 -0.06
CA LEU A 29 13.15 3.68 -1.12
C LEU A 29 13.56 4.24 -2.49
N LEU A 30 14.18 5.42 -2.55
CA LEU A 30 14.74 5.98 -3.79
C LEU A 30 15.88 5.11 -4.31
N LEU A 31 16.80 4.70 -3.43
CA LEU A 31 17.88 3.76 -3.77
C LEU A 31 17.32 2.42 -4.27
N LEU A 32 16.32 1.88 -3.58
CA LEU A 32 15.64 0.65 -3.99
C LEU A 32 15.00 0.79 -5.39
N SER A 33 14.29 1.89 -5.62
CA SER A 33 13.58 2.10 -6.88
C SER A 33 14.52 2.33 -8.06
N SER A 34 15.74 2.81 -7.84
CA SER A 34 16.69 3.18 -8.91
C SER A 34 17.71 2.10 -9.23
N THR A 35 17.92 1.12 -8.34
CA THR A 35 18.98 0.12 -8.51
C THR A 35 18.61 -0.99 -9.50
N THR A 36 19.62 -1.50 -10.19
CA THR A 36 19.58 -2.71 -11.03
C THR A 36 20.37 -3.86 -10.40
N HIS A 37 20.96 -3.66 -9.22
CA HIS A 37 21.79 -4.62 -8.52
C HIS A 37 21.02 -5.22 -7.33
N LEU A 38 20.90 -6.55 -7.29
CA LEU A 38 20.07 -7.29 -6.35
C LEU A 38 20.52 -7.14 -4.90
N LEU A 39 21.84 -7.10 -4.65
CA LEU A 39 22.37 -6.86 -3.30
C LEU A 39 22.03 -5.46 -2.82
N THR A 40 22.15 -4.44 -3.69
CA THR A 40 21.82 -3.06 -3.35
C THR A 40 20.33 -2.90 -3.08
N ALA A 41 19.49 -3.60 -3.86
CA ALA A 41 18.05 -3.66 -3.61
C ALA A 41 17.74 -4.26 -2.24
N LEU A 42 18.40 -5.36 -1.86
CA LEU A 42 18.23 -6.00 -0.55
C LEU A 42 18.68 -5.06 0.59
N LEU A 43 19.85 -4.42 0.47
CA LEU A 43 20.34 -3.47 1.48
C LEU A 43 19.42 -2.25 1.63
N ALA A 44 18.91 -1.72 0.53
CA ALA A 44 17.97 -0.61 0.54
C ALA A 44 16.64 -1.00 1.20
N LEU A 45 16.14 -2.21 0.91
CA LEU A 45 14.94 -2.76 1.53
C LEU A 45 15.15 -2.98 3.04
N GLU A 46 16.32 -3.47 3.47
CA GLU A 46 16.64 -3.64 4.88
C GLU A 46 16.81 -2.33 5.64
N ALA A 47 17.46 -1.33 5.04
CA ALA A 47 17.53 0.00 5.62
C ALA A 47 16.11 0.55 5.89
N PHE A 48 15.20 0.37 4.94
CA PHE A 48 13.79 0.73 5.13
C PHE A 48 13.07 -0.14 6.18
N SER A 49 13.44 -1.43 6.31
CA SER A 49 12.91 -2.33 7.35
C SER A 49 13.13 -1.77 8.75
N PHE A 50 14.37 -1.37 9.07
CA PHE A 50 14.70 -0.82 10.39
C PHE A 50 13.91 0.47 10.66
N ILE A 51 13.82 1.34 9.64
CA ILE A 51 13.05 2.59 9.75
C ILE A 51 11.57 2.32 10.02
N THR A 52 10.99 1.31 9.37
CA THR A 52 9.60 0.89 9.60
C THR A 52 9.38 0.44 11.04
N VAL A 53 10.30 -0.33 11.60
CA VAL A 53 10.22 -0.81 12.99
C VAL A 53 10.33 0.37 13.97
N LEU A 54 11.27 1.30 13.74
CA LEU A 54 11.46 2.50 14.57
C LEU A 54 10.23 3.41 14.53
N LEU A 55 9.65 3.64 13.35
CA LEU A 55 8.41 4.42 13.20
C LEU A 55 7.21 3.71 13.85
N GLY A 56 7.16 2.39 13.78
CA GLY A 56 6.13 1.57 14.42
C GLY A 56 6.14 1.64 15.94
N GLY A 57 7.35 1.70 16.52
CA GLY A 57 7.60 1.77 17.96
C GLY A 57 7.68 3.20 18.52
N ILE A 58 7.33 4.22 17.73
CA ILE A 58 7.62 5.63 18.06
C ILE A 58 6.92 6.11 19.33
N LEU A 59 5.73 5.58 19.63
CA LEU A 59 4.94 5.96 20.81
C LEU A 59 5.43 5.26 22.09
N ARG A 60 6.25 4.21 21.97
CA ARG A 60 6.84 3.44 23.09
C ARG A 60 5.84 2.84 24.08
N ASP A 61 4.54 2.85 23.77
CA ASP A 61 3.54 2.13 24.54
C ASP A 61 3.59 0.62 24.25
N ARG A 62 2.84 -0.17 25.04
CA ARG A 62 2.81 -1.63 24.91
C ARG A 62 2.35 -2.10 23.52
N ARG A 63 1.35 -1.44 22.91
CA ARG A 63 0.75 -1.85 21.63
C ARG A 63 1.66 -1.48 20.45
N SER A 64 2.22 -0.27 20.46
CA SER A 64 3.23 0.22 19.52
C SER A 64 4.48 -0.67 19.54
N SER A 65 4.95 -1.03 20.73
CA SER A 65 6.09 -1.94 20.91
C SER A 65 5.80 -3.34 20.38
N GLU A 66 4.61 -3.89 20.64
CA GLU A 66 4.18 -5.19 20.13
C GLU A 66 4.13 -5.22 18.59
N GLY A 67 3.51 -4.20 17.97
CA GLY A 67 3.45 -4.08 16.50
C GLY A 67 4.83 -3.97 15.86
N ALA A 68 5.73 -3.18 16.47
CA ALA A 68 7.12 -3.05 16.04
C ALA A 68 7.89 -4.38 16.16
N MET A 69 7.79 -5.08 17.29
CA MET A 69 8.45 -6.37 17.52
C MET A 69 7.97 -7.45 16.53
N LYS A 70 6.64 -7.58 16.33
CA LYS A 70 6.08 -8.51 15.34
C LYS A 70 6.63 -8.22 13.94
N THR A 71 6.68 -6.95 13.56
CA THR A 71 7.23 -6.52 12.25
C THR A 71 8.72 -6.84 12.14
N PHE A 72 9.48 -6.65 13.22
CA PHE A 72 10.91 -6.92 13.25
C PHE A 72 11.22 -8.42 13.05
N PHE A 73 10.66 -9.31 13.87
CA PHE A 73 10.97 -10.74 13.79
C PHE A 73 10.48 -11.40 12.50
N LEU A 74 9.27 -11.06 12.06
CA LEU A 74 8.75 -11.55 10.78
C LEU A 74 9.57 -10.98 9.61
N GLY A 75 9.99 -9.72 9.72
CA GLY A 75 10.85 -9.06 8.76
C GLY A 75 12.20 -9.77 8.61
N LEU A 76 12.90 -10.01 9.73
CA LEU A 76 14.18 -10.73 9.74
C LEU A 76 14.08 -12.09 9.04
N THR A 77 13.00 -12.83 9.31
CA THR A 77 12.77 -14.13 8.67
C THR A 77 12.65 -13.96 7.15
N ALA A 78 11.91 -12.96 6.69
CA ALA A 78 11.76 -12.69 5.27
C ALA A 78 13.07 -12.26 4.58
N SER A 79 13.88 -11.48 5.30
CA SER A 79 15.22 -11.05 4.88
C SER A 79 16.17 -12.24 4.71
N LEU A 80 16.14 -13.21 5.63
CA LEU A 80 16.99 -14.42 5.56
C LEU A 80 16.65 -15.26 4.32
N PHE A 81 15.37 -15.48 4.03
CA PHE A 81 14.96 -16.16 2.79
C PHE A 81 15.44 -15.41 1.55
N SER A 82 15.38 -14.07 1.58
CA SER A 82 15.78 -13.25 0.42
C SER A 82 17.29 -13.25 0.21
N LEU A 83 18.06 -13.21 1.30
CA LEU A 83 19.51 -13.34 1.26
C LEU A 83 19.93 -14.72 0.73
N PHE A 84 19.25 -15.78 1.17
CA PHE A 84 19.49 -17.13 0.65
C PHE A 84 19.13 -17.24 -0.84
N GLY A 85 18.01 -16.64 -1.26
CA GLY A 85 17.65 -16.53 -2.68
C GLY A 85 18.70 -15.80 -3.50
N LEU A 86 19.22 -14.67 -3.00
CA LEU A 86 20.32 -13.94 -3.63
C LEU A 86 21.57 -14.82 -3.78
N ALA A 87 21.92 -15.61 -2.77
CA ALA A 87 23.05 -16.54 -2.84
C ALA A 87 22.86 -17.60 -3.95
N LEU A 88 21.66 -18.14 -4.12
CA LEU A 88 21.35 -19.10 -5.20
C LEU A 88 21.44 -18.44 -6.58
N LEU A 89 20.91 -17.21 -6.72
CA LEU A 89 20.98 -16.45 -7.97
C LEU A 89 22.42 -16.10 -8.34
N PHE A 90 23.22 -15.71 -7.35
CA PHE A 90 24.65 -15.46 -7.52
C PHE A 90 25.39 -16.75 -7.88
N GLY A 91 25.09 -17.88 -7.23
CA GLY A 91 25.67 -19.18 -7.55
C GLY A 91 25.36 -19.64 -8.99
N ALA A 92 24.21 -19.24 -9.54
CA ALA A 92 23.83 -19.57 -10.92
C ALA A 92 24.46 -18.67 -12.00
N THR A 93 24.79 -17.41 -11.66
CA THR A 93 25.22 -16.40 -12.64
C THR A 93 26.65 -15.87 -12.45
N GLY A 94 27.22 -16.02 -11.25
CA GLY A 94 28.43 -15.32 -10.81
C GLY A 94 28.26 -13.80 -10.68
N LYS A 95 27.03 -13.29 -10.80
CA LYS A 95 26.70 -11.86 -10.81
C LYS A 95 25.47 -11.58 -9.95
N ALA A 96 25.24 -10.33 -9.61
CA ALA A 96 24.09 -9.91 -8.81
C ALA A 96 23.32 -8.76 -9.47
N ASP A 97 23.35 -8.67 -10.81
CA ASP A 97 22.59 -7.69 -11.58
C ASP A 97 21.35 -8.33 -12.24
N ILE A 98 20.29 -7.54 -12.43
CA ILE A 98 19.03 -8.02 -13.02
C ILE A 98 19.25 -8.54 -14.45
N ALA A 99 20.13 -7.93 -15.24
CA ALA A 99 20.34 -8.28 -16.64
C ALA A 99 20.86 -9.72 -16.79
N SER A 100 21.76 -10.14 -15.89
CA SER A 100 22.28 -11.51 -15.84
C SER A 100 21.17 -12.57 -15.66
N LEU A 101 20.10 -12.24 -14.95
CA LEU A 101 18.98 -13.16 -14.71
C LEU A 101 18.11 -13.36 -15.96
N VAL A 102 17.95 -12.31 -16.76
CA VAL A 102 17.10 -12.33 -17.97
C VAL A 102 17.72 -13.20 -19.05
N SER A 103 19.05 -13.25 -19.14
CA SER A 103 19.77 -14.08 -20.10
C SER A 103 19.75 -15.59 -19.79
N LEU A 104 19.34 -15.98 -18.58
CA LEU A 104 19.33 -17.38 -18.18
C LEU A 104 18.11 -18.13 -18.72
N SER A 105 18.34 -19.37 -19.13
CA SER A 105 17.25 -20.31 -19.39
C SER A 105 16.52 -20.66 -18.09
N PRO A 106 15.17 -20.76 -18.09
CA PRO A 106 14.41 -21.11 -16.90
C PRO A 106 14.82 -22.47 -16.32
N SER A 107 15.50 -22.45 -15.16
CA SER A 107 15.91 -23.65 -14.43
C SER A 107 15.22 -23.74 -13.05
N PRO A 108 15.12 -24.92 -12.42
CA PRO A 108 14.62 -25.04 -11.04
C PRO A 108 15.39 -24.17 -10.05
N LEU A 109 16.72 -24.06 -10.22
CA LEU A 109 17.58 -23.21 -9.41
C LEU A 109 17.23 -21.72 -9.56
N LEU A 110 17.03 -21.23 -10.80
CA LEU A 110 16.62 -19.85 -11.06
C LEU A 110 15.25 -19.55 -10.44
N LYS A 111 14.28 -20.45 -10.62
CA LYS A 111 12.93 -20.29 -10.05
C LYS A 111 12.98 -20.26 -8.51
N ALA A 112 13.71 -21.18 -7.89
CA ALA A 112 13.87 -21.22 -6.44
C ALA A 112 14.58 -19.97 -5.91
N GLY A 113 15.69 -19.56 -6.55
CA GLY A 113 16.43 -18.35 -6.21
C GLY A 113 15.57 -17.09 -6.31
N LEU A 114 14.79 -16.93 -7.38
CA LEU A 114 13.88 -15.80 -7.55
C LEU A 114 12.73 -15.83 -6.53
N LEU A 115 12.11 -16.98 -6.28
CA LEU A 115 11.02 -17.09 -5.29
C LEU A 115 11.49 -16.73 -3.89
N LEU A 116 12.66 -17.24 -3.50
CA LEU A 116 13.27 -16.95 -2.20
C LEU A 116 13.71 -15.48 -2.11
N PHE A 117 14.33 -14.94 -3.17
CA PHE A 117 14.72 -13.53 -3.24
C PHE A 117 13.52 -12.58 -3.11
N LEU A 118 12.40 -12.92 -3.74
CA LEU A 118 11.17 -12.13 -3.67
C LEU A 118 10.50 -12.16 -2.29
N PHE A 119 10.89 -13.06 -1.38
CA PHE A 119 10.16 -13.27 -0.13
C PHE A 119 10.08 -12.00 0.73
N SER A 120 11.18 -11.25 0.89
CA SER A 120 11.20 -9.96 1.61
C SER A 120 10.41 -8.88 0.88
N PHE A 121 10.44 -8.88 -0.47
CA PHE A 121 9.64 -7.94 -1.25
C PHE A 121 8.14 -8.20 -1.09
N LEU A 122 7.69 -9.45 -1.19
CA LEU A 122 6.29 -9.83 -1.00
C LEU A 122 5.82 -9.55 0.44
N PHE A 123 6.68 -9.79 1.43
CA PHE A 123 6.45 -9.44 2.84
C PHE A 123 6.27 -7.92 3.01
N LYS A 124 7.20 -7.10 2.51
CA LYS A 124 7.14 -5.63 2.63
C LYS A 124 6.07 -4.99 1.76
N PHE A 125 5.72 -5.63 0.66
CA PHE A 125 4.55 -5.27 -0.15
C PHE A 125 3.25 -5.71 0.51
N ALA A 126 3.29 -6.38 1.67
CA ALA A 126 2.15 -6.87 2.44
C ALA A 126 1.22 -7.78 1.62
N MET A 127 1.79 -8.68 0.81
CA MET A 127 1.02 -9.70 0.09
C MET A 127 0.72 -10.90 0.99
N ALA A 128 -0.46 -11.49 0.85
CA ALA A 128 -0.81 -12.70 1.57
C ALA A 128 -0.05 -13.91 1.00
N PRO A 129 0.43 -14.85 1.85
CA PRO A 129 0.20 -14.95 3.30
C PRO A 129 1.18 -14.15 4.20
N LEU A 130 2.12 -13.40 3.63
CA LEU A 130 3.21 -12.71 4.35
C LEU A 130 2.81 -11.34 4.96
N HIS A 131 1.52 -11.04 5.04
CA HIS A 131 0.98 -9.72 5.37
C HIS A 131 0.66 -9.48 6.84
N SER A 132 0.76 -10.51 7.70
CA SER A 132 0.22 -10.50 9.08
C SER A 132 0.76 -9.38 9.97
N TRP A 133 1.95 -8.86 9.68
CA TRP A 133 2.55 -7.72 10.36
C TRP A 133 1.81 -6.40 10.10
N ALA A 134 1.24 -6.21 8.90
CA ALA A 134 0.75 -4.91 8.44
C ALA A 134 -0.50 -4.43 9.21
N PRO A 135 -1.54 -5.26 9.46
CA PRO A 135 -2.69 -4.85 10.26
C PRO A 135 -2.35 -4.42 11.67
N ASP A 136 -1.46 -5.15 12.34
CA ASP A 136 -1.05 -4.86 13.71
C ASP A 136 -0.23 -3.58 13.79
N LEU A 137 0.69 -3.36 12.85
CA LEU A 137 1.50 -2.15 12.80
C LEU A 137 0.68 -0.91 12.43
N TYR A 138 -0.21 -1.01 11.45
CA TYR A 138 -0.96 0.15 10.94
C TYR A 138 -2.02 0.61 11.94
N GLN A 139 -2.60 -0.32 12.71
CA GLN A 139 -3.60 0.01 13.72
C GLN A 139 -3.01 0.86 14.85
N VAL A 140 -1.77 0.57 15.25
CA VAL A 140 -1.08 1.28 16.34
C VAL A 140 -0.34 2.52 15.85
N ALA A 141 -0.06 2.62 14.56
CA ALA A 141 0.63 3.76 13.99
C ALA A 141 -0.23 5.05 14.08
N PRO A 142 0.39 6.18 14.47
CA PRO A 142 -0.14 7.51 14.20
C PRO A 142 -0.69 7.66 12.78
N ALA A 143 -1.82 8.35 12.59
CA ALA A 143 -2.45 8.44 11.26
C ALA A 143 -1.50 8.96 10.15
N PRO A 144 -0.67 10.01 10.36
CA PRO A 144 0.34 10.41 9.38
C PRO A 144 1.37 9.32 9.03
N LEU A 145 1.75 8.50 10.02
CA LEU A 145 2.68 7.40 9.83
C LEU A 145 2.00 6.21 9.16
N GLY A 146 0.74 5.93 9.49
CA GLY A 146 -0.09 4.97 8.76
C GLY A 146 -0.22 5.32 7.27
N ALA A 147 -0.37 6.61 6.95
CA ALA A 147 -0.35 7.08 5.57
C ALA A 147 0.99 6.77 4.88
N TYR A 148 2.11 7.07 5.54
CA TYR A 148 3.44 6.82 5.00
C TYR A 148 3.73 5.31 4.83
N LEU A 149 3.51 4.53 5.89
CA LEU A 149 3.74 3.08 5.92
C LEU A 149 2.86 2.32 4.94
N SER A 150 1.65 2.82 4.65
CA SER A 150 0.75 2.23 3.65
C SER A 150 1.09 2.60 2.21
N THR A 151 1.82 3.69 1.95
CA THR A 151 2.01 4.21 0.59
C THR A 151 3.46 4.14 0.10
N ALA A 152 4.38 4.77 0.82
CA ALA A 152 5.77 4.93 0.41
C ALA A 152 6.47 3.61 0.06
N PRO A 153 6.46 2.55 0.91
CA PRO A 153 7.10 1.29 0.55
C PRO A 153 6.50 0.64 -0.68
N LYS A 154 5.18 0.78 -0.90
CA LYS A 154 4.54 0.22 -2.09
C LYS A 154 5.06 0.88 -3.36
N VAL A 155 5.28 2.19 -3.36
CA VAL A 155 5.87 2.89 -4.51
C VAL A 155 7.28 2.37 -4.78
N GLY A 156 8.17 2.40 -3.79
CA GLY A 156 9.57 1.98 -3.98
C GLY A 156 9.68 0.51 -4.42
N ILE A 157 8.94 -0.39 -3.76
CA ILE A 157 8.93 -1.82 -4.08
C ILE A 157 8.30 -2.08 -5.45
N ALA A 158 7.17 -1.46 -5.78
CA ALA A 158 6.53 -1.68 -7.08
C ALA A 158 7.40 -1.20 -8.24
N LEU A 159 8.13 -0.09 -8.08
CA LEU A 159 9.09 0.40 -9.09
C LEU A 159 10.29 -0.55 -9.26
N PHE A 160 10.78 -1.15 -8.16
CA PHE A 160 11.81 -2.18 -8.25
C PHE A 160 11.27 -3.48 -8.89
N LEU A 161 10.09 -3.95 -8.48
CA LEU A 161 9.45 -5.13 -9.06
C LEU A 161 9.14 -4.95 -10.55
N LEU A 162 8.80 -3.72 -10.98
CA LEU A 162 8.64 -3.38 -12.39
C LEU A 162 9.96 -3.56 -13.15
N ARG A 163 11.09 -3.10 -12.59
CA ARG A 163 12.43 -3.29 -13.17
C ARG A 163 12.85 -4.76 -13.20
N LEU A 164 12.55 -5.50 -12.14
CA LEU A 164 12.83 -6.93 -12.04
C LEU A 164 11.90 -7.78 -12.93
N SER A 165 10.76 -7.24 -13.35
CA SER A 165 9.69 -7.99 -14.02
C SER A 165 10.11 -8.82 -15.25
N PRO A 166 11.11 -8.43 -16.08
CA PRO A 166 11.60 -9.29 -17.16
C PRO A 166 12.15 -10.64 -16.64
N ALA A 167 12.86 -10.63 -15.51
CA ALA A 167 13.40 -11.82 -14.86
C ALA A 167 12.31 -12.65 -14.16
N LEU A 168 11.12 -12.07 -13.91
CA LEU A 168 10.02 -12.76 -13.22
C LEU A 168 9.14 -13.60 -14.13
N THR A 169 9.38 -13.60 -15.44
CA THR A 169 8.62 -14.39 -16.42
C THR A 169 8.45 -15.87 -16.02
N PRO A 170 9.48 -16.57 -15.50
CA PRO A 170 9.34 -17.96 -15.05
C PRO A 170 8.42 -18.16 -13.83
N LEU A 171 8.10 -17.08 -13.10
CA LEU A 171 7.32 -17.09 -11.87
C LEU A 171 5.89 -16.56 -12.02
N LEU A 172 5.46 -16.19 -13.22
CA LEU A 172 4.12 -15.62 -13.43
C LEU A 172 2.97 -16.46 -12.85
N PRO A 173 2.96 -17.80 -12.95
CA PRO A 173 1.91 -18.61 -12.30
C PRO A 173 1.90 -18.47 -10.78
N PHE A 174 3.08 -18.45 -10.14
CA PHE A 174 3.21 -18.27 -8.70
C PHE A 174 2.75 -16.87 -8.28
N LEU A 175 3.16 -15.83 -9.00
CA LEU A 175 2.69 -14.46 -8.77
C LEU A 175 1.17 -14.35 -8.95
N GLY A 176 0.60 -15.04 -9.94
CA GLY A 176 -0.84 -15.15 -10.13
C GLY A 176 -1.57 -15.74 -8.92
N ALA A 177 -1.02 -16.80 -8.33
CA ALA A 177 -1.55 -17.38 -7.09
C ALA A 177 -1.48 -16.39 -5.91
N PHE A 178 -0.35 -15.70 -5.74
CA PHE A 178 -0.20 -14.65 -4.73
C PHE A 178 -1.21 -13.51 -4.92
N VAL A 179 -1.48 -13.09 -6.17
CA VAL A 179 -2.52 -12.09 -6.48
C VAL A 179 -3.89 -12.56 -6.01
N ILE A 180 -4.29 -13.78 -6.39
CA ILE A 180 -5.60 -14.36 -6.03
C ILE A 180 -5.77 -14.38 -4.51
N VAL A 181 -4.80 -14.97 -3.80
CA VAL A 181 -4.87 -15.09 -2.34
C VAL A 181 -4.88 -13.72 -1.67
N THR A 182 -4.02 -12.80 -2.12
CA THR A 182 -3.91 -11.46 -1.53
C THR A 182 -5.19 -10.65 -1.68
N VAL A 183 -5.79 -10.66 -2.87
CA VAL A 183 -7.02 -9.90 -3.12
C VAL A 183 -8.19 -10.47 -2.33
N LEU A 184 -8.39 -11.79 -2.36
CA LEU A 184 -9.51 -12.41 -1.64
C LEU A 184 -9.33 -12.27 -0.12
N TRP A 185 -8.16 -12.60 0.40
CA TRP A 185 -7.90 -12.55 1.83
C TRP A 185 -7.97 -11.12 2.39
N GLY A 186 -7.35 -10.16 1.72
CA GLY A 186 -7.38 -8.75 2.13
C GLY A 186 -8.81 -8.21 2.22
N ASN A 187 -9.65 -8.45 1.21
CA ASN A 187 -11.03 -7.94 1.21
C ASN A 187 -11.94 -8.69 2.22
N LEU A 188 -11.79 -10.01 2.36
CA LEU A 188 -12.54 -10.79 3.36
C LEU A 188 -12.21 -10.36 4.79
N CYS A 189 -10.94 -10.12 5.10
CA CYS A 189 -10.55 -9.64 6.41
C CYS A 189 -11.03 -8.19 6.64
N ALA A 190 -10.94 -7.31 5.64
CA ALA A 190 -11.43 -5.93 5.72
C ALA A 190 -12.95 -5.86 6.04
N LEU A 191 -13.74 -6.79 5.49
CA LEU A 191 -15.18 -6.89 5.75
C LEU A 191 -15.53 -7.13 7.22
N ARG A 192 -14.62 -7.66 8.03
CA ARG A 192 -14.85 -7.93 9.46
C ARG A 192 -14.27 -6.88 10.41
N GLN A 193 -13.55 -5.88 9.92
CA GLN A 193 -12.86 -4.92 10.80
C GLN A 193 -13.78 -3.80 11.30
N GLU A 194 -13.74 -3.48 12.58
CA GLU A 194 -14.51 -2.35 13.13
C GLU A 194 -13.65 -1.09 13.33
N ASP A 195 -12.33 -1.26 13.46
CA ASP A 195 -11.36 -0.16 13.50
C ASP A 195 -10.98 0.26 12.08
N LEU A 196 -11.10 1.55 11.76
CA LEU A 196 -10.82 2.07 10.42
C LEU A 196 -9.35 2.01 10.03
N ARG A 197 -8.40 2.08 10.96
CA ARG A 197 -6.97 1.93 10.65
C ARG A 197 -6.65 0.48 10.31
N ARG A 198 -7.21 -0.47 11.06
CA ARG A 198 -7.06 -1.91 10.77
C ARG A 198 -7.79 -2.29 9.47
N LEU A 199 -8.96 -1.72 9.21
CA LEU A 199 -9.66 -1.84 7.92
C LEU A 199 -8.80 -1.29 6.77
N ALA A 200 -8.21 -0.10 6.94
CA ALA A 200 -7.29 0.50 5.96
C ALA A 200 -6.06 -0.38 5.70
N ALA A 201 -5.56 -1.09 6.72
CA ALA A 201 -4.45 -2.02 6.58
C ALA A 201 -4.80 -3.24 5.71
N TYR A 202 -5.94 -3.89 5.96
CA TYR A 202 -6.40 -5.02 5.13
C TYR A 202 -6.81 -4.58 3.71
N SER A 203 -7.40 -3.39 3.59
CA SER A 203 -7.59 -2.71 2.30
C SER A 203 -6.25 -2.58 1.57
N SER A 204 -5.22 -2.06 2.24
CA SER A 204 -3.87 -1.94 1.73
C SER A 204 -3.28 -3.27 1.25
N VAL A 205 -3.52 -4.37 1.98
CA VAL A 205 -3.14 -5.74 1.56
C VAL A 205 -3.82 -6.11 0.24
N ALA A 206 -5.14 -5.94 0.13
CA ALA A 206 -5.86 -6.22 -1.12
C ALA A 206 -5.33 -5.37 -2.30
N HIS A 207 -5.03 -4.09 -2.04
CA HIS A 207 -4.45 -3.19 -3.04
C HIS A 207 -3.06 -3.60 -3.52
N SER A 208 -2.24 -4.23 -2.69
CA SER A 208 -0.99 -4.85 -3.14
C SER A 208 -1.25 -5.99 -4.14
N GLY A 209 -2.31 -6.78 -3.94
CA GLY A 209 -2.74 -7.80 -4.89
C GLY A 209 -3.15 -7.20 -6.24
N TYR A 210 -3.93 -6.11 -6.24
CA TYR A 210 -4.29 -5.40 -7.47
C TYR A 210 -3.06 -4.80 -8.17
N MET A 211 -2.09 -4.24 -7.44
CA MET A 211 -0.83 -3.77 -8.04
C MET A 211 0.00 -4.92 -8.62
N ALA A 212 0.07 -6.05 -7.92
CA ALA A 212 0.78 -7.24 -8.40
C ALA A 212 0.12 -7.86 -9.64
N LEU A 213 -1.19 -7.70 -9.84
CA LEU A 213 -1.86 -8.06 -11.10
C LEU A 213 -1.26 -7.32 -12.30
N ALA A 214 -0.85 -6.06 -12.13
CA ALA A 214 -0.19 -5.29 -13.19
C ALA A 214 1.11 -5.97 -13.66
N LEU A 215 1.88 -6.57 -12.74
CA LEU A 215 3.13 -7.27 -13.06
C LEU A 215 2.91 -8.51 -13.94
N LEU A 216 1.69 -9.06 -13.95
CA LEU A 216 1.32 -10.18 -14.82
C LEU A 216 1.02 -9.74 -16.26
N LEU A 217 0.84 -8.44 -16.51
CA LEU A 217 0.54 -7.91 -17.84
C LEU A 217 1.79 -7.93 -18.74
N PRO A 218 1.60 -7.99 -20.07
CA PRO A 218 2.69 -7.79 -21.03
C PRO A 218 3.17 -6.33 -21.06
N SER A 219 4.39 -6.11 -21.55
CA SER A 219 4.88 -4.78 -21.93
C SER A 219 4.17 -4.33 -23.22
N PRO A 220 3.83 -3.03 -23.40
CA PRO A 220 4.10 -1.88 -22.51
C PRO A 220 3.00 -1.63 -21.47
N PHE A 221 1.90 -2.41 -21.46
CA PHE A 221 0.76 -2.18 -20.57
C PHE A 221 1.11 -2.29 -19.08
N ARG A 222 2.03 -3.20 -18.71
CA ARG A 222 2.50 -3.43 -17.34
C ARG A 222 2.88 -2.16 -16.59
N GLY A 223 3.81 -1.38 -17.15
CA GLY A 223 4.34 -0.18 -16.50
C GLY A 223 3.27 0.90 -16.34
N ASN A 224 2.56 1.19 -17.44
CA ASN A 224 1.53 2.22 -17.47
C ASN A 224 0.39 1.92 -16.48
N ALA A 225 -0.09 0.68 -16.44
CA ALA A 225 -1.17 0.28 -15.55
C ALA A 225 -0.75 0.33 -14.08
N LEU A 226 0.46 -0.16 -13.77
CA LEU A 226 1.00 -0.15 -12.40
C LEU A 226 1.18 1.28 -11.89
N LEU A 227 1.77 2.16 -12.69
CA LEU A 227 2.02 3.56 -12.31
C LEU A 227 0.72 4.32 -12.11
N PHE A 228 -0.24 4.17 -13.03
CA PHE A 228 -1.56 4.79 -12.86
C PHE A 228 -2.22 4.32 -11.57
N TYR A 229 -2.22 3.02 -11.31
CA TYR A 229 -2.81 2.45 -10.10
C TYR A 229 -2.12 2.94 -8.83
N LEU A 230 -0.78 2.98 -8.80
CA LEU A 230 0.01 3.49 -7.68
C LEU A 230 -0.30 4.95 -7.38
N THR A 231 -0.33 5.82 -8.40
CA THR A 231 -0.62 7.25 -8.21
C THR A 231 -2.00 7.44 -7.59
N VAL A 232 -3.03 6.79 -8.14
CA VAL A 232 -4.39 6.86 -7.58
C VAL A 232 -4.41 6.31 -6.15
N TYR A 233 -3.75 5.17 -5.91
CA TYR A 233 -3.68 4.55 -4.58
C TYR A 233 -3.04 5.44 -3.51
N VAL A 234 -1.93 6.11 -3.84
CA VAL A 234 -1.26 7.04 -2.92
C VAL A 234 -2.22 8.16 -2.53
N ILE A 235 -2.88 8.79 -3.49
CA ILE A 235 -3.79 9.91 -3.22
C ILE A 235 -5.03 9.45 -2.42
N MET A 236 -5.56 8.26 -2.72
CA MET A 236 -6.67 7.65 -1.94
C MET A 236 -6.27 7.46 -0.48
N ASN A 237 -5.11 6.87 -0.22
CA ASN A 237 -4.66 6.61 1.16
C ASN A 237 -4.26 7.88 1.89
N LEU A 238 -3.63 8.84 1.22
CA LEU A 238 -3.36 10.15 1.81
C LEU A 238 -4.66 10.82 2.23
N SER A 239 -5.71 10.79 1.40
CA SER A 239 -7.02 11.36 1.74
C SER A 239 -7.67 10.64 2.92
N LEU A 240 -7.65 9.31 2.92
CA LEU A 240 -8.17 8.47 4.00
C LEU A 240 -7.48 8.78 5.33
N PHE A 241 -6.15 8.65 5.39
CA PHE A 241 -5.40 8.89 6.63
C PHE A 241 -5.38 10.36 7.04
N GLN A 242 -5.50 11.29 6.10
CA GLN A 242 -5.69 12.69 6.43
C GLN A 242 -7.02 12.92 7.14
N ALA A 243 -8.12 12.33 6.66
CA ALA A 243 -9.39 12.39 7.36
C ALA A 243 -9.31 11.75 8.76
N LEU A 244 -8.64 10.60 8.87
CA LEU A 244 -8.41 9.94 10.17
C LEU A 244 -7.57 10.80 11.13
N SER A 245 -6.61 11.58 10.63
CA SER A 245 -5.81 12.49 11.48
C SER A 245 -6.59 13.68 12.03
N LEU A 246 -7.80 13.94 11.51
CA LEU A 246 -8.69 15.00 11.99
C LEU A 246 -9.68 14.51 13.04
N LEU A 247 -9.77 13.19 13.25
CA LEU A 247 -10.57 12.64 14.34
C LEU A 247 -9.96 13.08 15.69
N PRO A 248 -10.78 13.36 16.71
CA PRO A 248 -10.28 13.58 18.07
C PRO A 248 -9.49 12.38 18.54
N GLU A 249 -8.29 12.61 19.08
CA GLU A 249 -7.45 11.55 19.64
C GLU A 249 -7.42 11.65 21.16
N GLY A 250 -7.41 10.49 21.80
CA GLY A 250 -7.28 10.31 23.24
C GLY A 250 -7.07 8.82 23.54
N PRO A 251 -6.57 8.46 24.73
CA PRO A 251 -6.26 7.07 25.09
C PRO A 251 -7.46 6.10 24.94
N GLU A 252 -8.68 6.61 25.01
CA GLU A 252 -9.94 5.86 24.82
C GLU A 252 -10.60 6.05 23.44
N LEU A 253 -10.14 7.04 22.66
CA LEU A 253 -10.71 7.40 21.36
C LEU A 253 -9.99 6.66 20.24
N SER A 254 -10.40 5.41 20.03
CA SER A 254 -10.05 4.68 18.81
C SER A 254 -10.96 5.13 17.65
N PRO A 255 -10.48 5.12 16.39
CA PRO A 255 -11.31 5.29 15.21
C PRO A 255 -12.12 4.02 14.92
N SER A 256 -12.83 3.53 15.94
CA SER A 256 -13.77 2.43 15.83
C SER A 256 -15.08 2.92 15.21
N LEU A 257 -15.78 2.01 14.53
CA LEU A 257 -17.07 2.29 13.94
C LEU A 257 -18.11 2.72 14.98
N GLU A 258 -17.99 2.22 16.21
CA GLU A 258 -18.83 2.60 17.34
C GLU A 258 -18.67 4.08 17.70
N ASN A 259 -17.42 4.55 17.81
CA ASN A 259 -17.10 5.94 18.16
C ASN A 259 -17.46 6.94 17.05
N LEU A 260 -17.68 6.47 15.83
CA LEU A 260 -18.00 7.31 14.66
C LEU A 260 -19.48 7.39 14.34
N LYS A 261 -20.35 6.77 15.15
CA LYS A 261 -21.80 6.83 14.96
C LYS A 261 -22.29 8.28 15.00
N GLY A 262 -22.91 8.73 13.91
CA GLY A 262 -23.45 10.08 13.78
C GLY A 262 -22.43 11.18 13.50
N TRP A 263 -21.12 10.88 13.46
CA TRP A 263 -20.06 11.87 13.25
C TRP A 263 -20.18 12.63 11.93
N GLY A 264 -20.74 11.99 10.90
CA GLY A 264 -21.00 12.63 9.61
C GLY A 264 -22.01 13.79 9.68
N LYS A 265 -22.82 13.88 10.74
CA LYS A 265 -23.74 15.01 10.96
C LYS A 265 -23.01 16.22 11.53
N ASP A 266 -22.03 16.00 12.40
CA ASP A 266 -21.26 17.07 13.05
C ASP A 266 -20.18 17.67 12.14
N GLU A 267 -19.48 16.81 11.38
CA GLU A 267 -18.38 17.20 10.48
C GLU A 267 -18.63 16.71 9.04
N PRO A 268 -19.70 17.19 8.37
CA PRO A 268 -20.16 16.66 7.07
C PRO A 268 -19.11 16.74 5.97
N TRP A 269 -18.26 17.75 5.98
CA TRP A 269 -17.19 17.91 4.99
C TRP A 269 -16.08 16.87 5.16
N ILE A 270 -15.63 16.62 6.39
CA ILE A 270 -14.56 15.65 6.65
C ILE A 270 -15.08 14.23 6.38
N ALA A 271 -16.29 13.92 6.84
CA ALA A 271 -16.95 12.66 6.55
C ALA A 271 -17.19 12.47 5.05
N GLY A 272 -17.55 13.53 4.32
CA GLY A 272 -17.75 13.50 2.87
C GLY A 272 -16.47 13.15 2.11
N PHE A 273 -15.35 13.77 2.48
CA PHE A 273 -14.04 13.45 1.88
C PHE A 273 -13.55 12.05 2.25
N LEU A 274 -13.76 11.62 3.50
CA LEU A 274 -13.51 10.23 3.92
C LEU A 274 -14.34 9.26 3.06
N ALA A 275 -15.62 9.56 2.86
CA ALA A 275 -16.51 8.74 2.05
C ALA A 275 -16.05 8.66 0.59
N PHE A 276 -15.63 9.78 0.01
CA PHE A 276 -15.09 9.80 -1.35
C PHE A 276 -13.82 8.95 -1.48
N ALA A 277 -12.91 9.03 -0.51
CA ALA A 277 -11.71 8.18 -0.48
C ALA A 277 -12.05 6.69 -0.36
N LEU A 278 -13.01 6.32 0.50
CA LEU A 278 -13.47 4.93 0.68
C LEU A 278 -14.18 4.39 -0.56
N LEU A 279 -15.05 5.19 -1.20
CA LEU A 279 -15.69 4.83 -2.47
C LEU A 279 -14.67 4.65 -3.60
N SER A 280 -13.63 5.49 -3.61
CA SER A 280 -12.53 5.33 -4.57
C SER A 280 -11.74 4.05 -4.31
N LEU A 281 -11.42 3.71 -3.06
CA LEU A 281 -10.76 2.44 -2.72
C LEU A 281 -11.63 1.23 -3.11
N ALA A 282 -12.94 1.31 -2.90
CA ALA A 282 -13.91 0.31 -3.35
C ALA A 282 -13.88 0.14 -4.88
N GLY A 283 -13.58 1.20 -5.62
CA GLY A 283 -13.65 1.24 -7.08
C GLY A 283 -15.07 1.51 -7.57
N PHE A 284 -15.79 2.42 -6.92
CA PHE A 284 -17.12 2.86 -7.37
C PHE A 284 -17.00 3.66 -8.70
N PRO A 285 -17.85 3.45 -9.73
CA PRO A 285 -17.62 3.97 -11.09
C PRO A 285 -17.24 5.46 -11.23
N PRO A 286 -17.88 6.43 -10.54
CA PRO A 286 -17.54 7.84 -10.64
C PRO A 286 -16.29 8.22 -9.79
N THR A 287 -15.31 7.33 -9.66
CA THR A 287 -14.08 7.57 -8.87
C THR A 287 -12.84 7.13 -9.64
N PRO A 288 -11.66 7.69 -9.35
CA PRO A 288 -10.45 7.33 -10.09
C PRO A 288 -9.99 5.89 -9.76
N GLY A 289 -10.38 5.36 -8.60
CA GLY A 289 -10.08 3.97 -8.23
C GLY A 289 -10.81 2.94 -9.10
N PHE A 290 -12.01 3.26 -9.60
CA PHE A 290 -12.66 2.42 -10.61
C PHE A 290 -11.84 2.38 -11.91
N LEU A 291 -11.41 3.55 -12.40
CA LEU A 291 -10.58 3.65 -13.59
C LEU A 291 -9.26 2.88 -13.42
N ALA A 292 -8.64 3.00 -12.25
CA ALA A 292 -7.41 2.29 -11.92
C ALA A 292 -7.60 0.77 -12.00
N LYS A 293 -8.69 0.22 -11.46
CA LYS A 293 -9.01 -1.21 -11.56
C LYS A 293 -9.36 -1.62 -13.00
N ALA A 294 -10.11 -0.82 -13.73
CA ALA A 294 -10.47 -1.09 -15.12
C ALA A 294 -9.23 -1.19 -16.03
N ILE A 295 -8.25 -0.29 -15.86
CA ILE A 295 -6.97 -0.29 -16.59
C ILE A 295 -6.16 -1.57 -16.33
N LEU A 296 -6.35 -2.23 -15.18
CA LEU A 296 -5.74 -3.53 -14.89
C LEU A 296 -6.52 -4.70 -15.50
N PHE A 297 -7.85 -4.68 -15.38
CA PHE A 297 -8.69 -5.85 -15.71
C PHE A 297 -8.81 -6.08 -17.21
N LEU A 298 -8.99 -5.02 -18.01
CA LEU A 298 -9.17 -5.15 -19.45
C LEU A 298 -7.99 -5.87 -20.14
N PRO A 299 -6.73 -5.40 -20.04
CA PRO A 299 -5.61 -6.09 -20.66
C PRO A 299 -5.32 -7.45 -20.02
N ALA A 300 -5.67 -7.66 -18.74
CA ALA A 300 -5.51 -8.96 -18.10
C ALA A 300 -6.48 -10.02 -18.67
N LEU A 301 -7.72 -9.62 -18.99
CA LEU A 301 -8.70 -10.48 -19.65
C LEU A 301 -8.27 -10.83 -21.08
N GLU A 302 -7.79 -9.85 -21.83
CA GLU A 302 -7.25 -10.06 -23.19
C GLU A 302 -6.06 -11.05 -23.18
N LYS A 303 -5.26 -11.03 -22.11
CA LYS A 303 -4.14 -11.96 -21.89
C LYS A 303 -4.58 -13.34 -21.34
N GLY A 304 -5.88 -13.59 -21.18
CA GLY A 304 -6.41 -14.85 -20.66
C GLY A 304 -6.17 -15.10 -19.16
N LEU A 305 -5.89 -14.06 -18.37
CA LEU A 305 -5.69 -14.17 -16.90
C LEU A 305 -7.03 -14.27 -16.15
N PHE A 306 -7.90 -15.18 -16.58
CA PHE A 306 -9.27 -15.26 -16.08
C PHE A 306 -9.37 -15.51 -14.57
N LEU A 307 -8.51 -16.39 -14.02
CA LEU A 307 -8.53 -16.70 -12.58
C LEU A 307 -8.10 -15.51 -11.71
N PRO A 308 -6.92 -14.87 -11.93
CA PRO A 308 -6.57 -13.64 -11.21
C PRO A 308 -7.59 -12.51 -11.36
N VAL A 309 -8.12 -12.29 -12.57
CA VAL A 309 -9.12 -11.24 -12.80
C VAL A 309 -10.44 -11.57 -12.11
N GLY A 310 -10.92 -12.82 -12.18
CA GLY A 310 -12.13 -13.26 -11.50
C GLY A 310 -12.03 -13.05 -9.99
N ALA A 311 -10.90 -13.44 -9.39
CA ALA A 311 -10.62 -13.16 -7.98
C ALA A 311 -10.58 -11.65 -7.67
N ALA A 312 -10.03 -10.84 -8.59
CA ALA A 312 -9.95 -9.39 -8.46
C ALA A 312 -11.33 -8.70 -8.53
N LEU A 313 -12.21 -9.18 -9.41
CA LEU A 313 -13.58 -8.73 -9.52
C LEU A 313 -14.38 -9.11 -8.26
N LEU A 314 -14.28 -10.36 -7.81
CA LEU A 314 -14.92 -10.81 -6.57
C LEU A 314 -14.43 -10.02 -5.36
N GLY A 315 -13.12 -9.84 -5.23
CA GLY A 315 -12.53 -9.01 -4.17
C GLY A 315 -13.05 -7.57 -4.22
N THR A 316 -13.26 -7.01 -5.41
CA THR A 316 -13.83 -5.67 -5.58
C THR A 316 -15.27 -5.62 -5.08
N LEU A 317 -16.10 -6.61 -5.38
CA LEU A 317 -17.47 -6.70 -4.84
C LEU A 317 -17.49 -6.83 -3.31
N ILE A 318 -16.60 -7.65 -2.74
CA ILE A 318 -16.45 -7.78 -1.28
C ILE A 318 -16.02 -6.44 -0.67
N SER A 319 -15.10 -5.72 -1.34
CA SER A 319 -14.64 -4.41 -0.88
C SER A 319 -15.77 -3.39 -0.81
N VAL A 320 -16.68 -3.38 -1.81
CA VAL A 320 -17.87 -2.53 -1.81
C VAL A 320 -18.71 -2.80 -0.56
N ALA A 321 -19.00 -4.05 -0.23
CA ALA A 321 -19.72 -4.38 1.00
C ALA A 321 -18.95 -3.94 2.27
N ALA A 322 -17.63 -4.13 2.29
CA ALA A 322 -16.78 -3.78 3.43
C ALA A 322 -16.75 -2.27 3.73
N TYR A 323 -16.81 -1.42 2.70
CA TYR A 323 -16.81 0.04 2.86
C TYR A 323 -18.23 0.61 3.00
N PHE A 324 -19.23 0.10 2.26
CA PHE A 324 -20.58 0.65 2.30
C PHE A 324 -21.24 0.50 3.67
N ARG A 325 -20.94 -0.58 4.40
CA ARG A 325 -21.41 -0.78 5.77
C ARG A 325 -20.96 0.31 6.75
N LEU A 326 -19.91 1.07 6.42
CA LEU A 326 -19.41 2.17 7.26
C LEU A 326 -20.27 3.43 7.13
N PHE A 327 -20.94 3.63 5.98
CA PHE A 327 -21.72 4.84 5.74
C PHE A 327 -22.93 4.95 6.65
N ALA A 328 -23.66 3.85 6.86
CA ALA A 328 -24.89 3.92 7.62
C ALA A 328 -24.67 4.37 9.09
N PRO A 329 -23.71 3.79 9.83
CA PRO A 329 -23.37 4.25 11.17
C PRO A 329 -22.86 5.70 11.19
N ILE A 330 -21.99 6.09 10.25
CA ILE A 330 -21.38 7.43 10.25
C ILE A 330 -22.43 8.54 10.02
N TYR A 331 -23.38 8.33 9.10
CA TYR A 331 -24.30 9.39 8.67
C TYR A 331 -25.69 9.33 9.28
N PHE A 332 -26.22 8.14 9.59
CA PHE A 332 -27.63 8.01 9.98
C PHE A 332 -27.82 7.73 11.47
N SER A 333 -26.80 7.24 12.18
CA SER A 333 -26.89 7.04 13.64
C SER A 333 -26.91 8.37 14.41
N SER A 334 -27.35 8.28 15.66
CA SER A 334 -27.25 9.36 16.65
C SER A 334 -26.12 8.95 17.62
N GLY A 335 -25.13 9.81 17.87
CA GLY A 335 -24.01 9.37 18.70
C GLY A 335 -22.82 10.30 18.91
N SER A 336 -22.70 11.46 18.25
CA SER A 336 -21.49 12.27 18.39
C SER A 336 -21.74 13.72 18.81
N THR A 337 -20.77 14.23 19.57
CA THR A 337 -20.44 15.65 19.78
C THR A 337 -18.98 15.90 19.41
N LEU A 338 -18.41 15.04 18.56
CA LEU A 338 -16.99 15.02 18.20
C LEU A 338 -16.70 16.09 17.14
N LYS A 339 -16.20 17.25 17.56
CA LYS A 339 -15.64 18.26 16.65
C LYS A 339 -14.16 17.99 16.41
N GLY A 340 -13.77 17.92 15.15
CA GLY A 340 -12.46 17.43 14.74
C GLY A 340 -11.69 18.38 13.84
N GLY A 341 -10.36 18.35 13.94
CA GLY A 341 -9.48 18.88 12.90
C GLY A 341 -9.08 20.35 12.98
N ASP A 342 -7.79 20.62 12.78
CA ASP A 342 -7.24 21.97 12.64
C ASP A 342 -7.42 22.51 11.21
N ARG A 343 -7.30 23.84 11.02
CA ARG A 343 -7.46 24.47 9.69
C ARG A 343 -6.50 23.90 8.64
N ARG A 344 -5.26 23.61 9.03
CA ARG A 344 -4.23 23.08 8.13
C ARG A 344 -4.59 21.69 7.65
N GLY A 345 -4.99 20.79 8.54
CA GLY A 345 -5.35 19.44 8.16
C GLY A 345 -6.65 19.38 7.33
N ARG A 346 -7.60 20.29 7.55
CA ARG A 346 -8.77 20.45 6.66
C ARG A 346 -8.37 20.88 5.24
N ALA A 347 -7.43 21.83 5.12
CA ALA A 347 -6.93 22.28 3.82
C ALA A 347 -6.19 21.16 3.06
N LEU A 348 -5.38 20.36 3.76
CA LEU A 348 -4.69 19.21 3.16
C LEU A 348 -5.67 18.13 2.69
N LEU A 349 -6.73 17.87 3.47
CA LEU A 349 -7.78 16.92 3.06
C LEU A 349 -8.54 17.40 1.82
N ALA A 350 -8.87 18.69 1.77
CA ALA A 350 -9.52 19.28 0.61
C ALA A 350 -8.63 19.18 -0.63
N LEU A 351 -7.32 19.44 -0.48
CA LEU A 351 -6.35 19.32 -1.57
C LEU A 351 -6.25 17.87 -2.09
N SER A 352 -6.10 16.87 -1.22
CA SER A 352 -5.99 15.48 -1.67
C SER A 352 -7.30 14.97 -2.30
N SER A 353 -8.45 15.41 -1.79
CA SER A 353 -9.76 15.09 -2.36
C SER A 353 -9.99 15.78 -3.71
N LEU A 354 -9.52 17.03 -3.87
CA LEU A 354 -9.54 17.73 -5.14
C LEU A 354 -8.68 17.01 -6.19
N LEU A 355 -7.50 16.52 -5.81
CA LEU A 355 -6.66 15.72 -6.71
C LEU A 355 -7.37 14.45 -7.17
N LEU A 356 -8.09 13.74 -6.28
CA LEU A 356 -8.91 12.59 -6.67
C LEU A 356 -10.01 12.98 -7.67
N LEU A 357 -10.67 14.11 -7.44
CA LEU A 357 -11.72 14.61 -8.32
C LEU A 357 -11.16 14.98 -9.71
N VAL A 358 -10.02 15.66 -9.77
CA VAL A 358 -9.33 15.98 -11.02
C VAL A 358 -8.96 14.70 -11.78
N LEU A 359 -8.44 13.68 -11.09
CA LEU A 359 -8.11 12.39 -11.72
C LEU A 359 -9.34 11.63 -12.23
N THR A 360 -10.50 11.86 -11.62
CA THR A 360 -11.78 11.30 -12.10
C THR A 360 -12.21 11.95 -13.40
N LEU A 361 -12.15 13.29 -13.45
CA LEU A 361 -12.62 14.08 -14.59
C LEU A 361 -11.63 14.08 -15.77
N TRP A 362 -10.33 13.99 -15.48
CA TRP A 362 -9.28 14.07 -16.49
C TRP A 362 -8.20 12.99 -16.35
N PRO A 363 -8.56 11.71 -16.49
CA PRO A 363 -7.59 10.60 -16.39
C PRO A 363 -6.54 10.64 -17.51
N LYS A 364 -6.88 11.23 -18.67
CA LYS A 364 -5.98 11.35 -19.82
C LYS A 364 -4.69 12.10 -19.48
N GLY A 365 -4.78 13.17 -18.68
CA GLY A 365 -3.60 13.96 -18.28
C GLY A 365 -2.55 13.10 -17.56
N LEU A 366 -2.99 12.29 -16.59
CA LEU A 366 -2.08 11.37 -15.88
C LEU A 366 -1.50 10.31 -16.82
N THR A 367 -2.31 9.73 -17.70
CA THR A 367 -1.80 8.72 -18.65
C THR A 367 -0.76 9.28 -19.63
N LEU A 368 -0.89 10.55 -20.03
CA LEU A 368 0.10 11.22 -20.88
C LEU A 368 1.39 11.48 -20.12
N LEU A 369 1.29 12.00 -18.89
CA LEU A 369 2.46 12.25 -18.03
C LEU A 369 3.23 10.96 -17.75
N ILE A 370 2.53 9.85 -17.47
CA ILE A 370 3.16 8.54 -17.28
C ILE A 370 3.90 8.12 -18.56
N LYS A 371 3.29 8.27 -19.73
CA LYS A 371 3.92 7.93 -21.02
C LYS A 371 5.15 8.79 -21.30
N GLU A 372 5.13 10.08 -21.01
CA GLU A 372 6.29 10.97 -21.21
C GLU A 372 7.45 10.67 -20.26
N VAL A 373 7.15 10.41 -18.98
CA VAL A 373 8.20 10.13 -17.98
C VAL A 373 8.83 8.76 -18.20
N PHE A 374 8.06 7.78 -18.70
CA PHE A 374 8.50 6.40 -18.86
C PHE A 374 8.65 5.95 -20.32
N SER A 375 8.59 6.84 -21.31
CA SER A 375 8.91 6.49 -22.72
C SER A 375 10.38 6.10 -22.92
N HIS A 376 11.23 6.36 -21.92
CA HIS A 376 12.68 6.10 -21.94
C HIS A 376 13.11 4.90 -21.07
N VAL A 377 12.16 4.14 -20.51
CA VAL A 377 12.39 2.96 -19.64
C VAL A 377 11.72 1.75 -20.28
#